data_AF-A0A1L5YC46-F1
#
_entry.id   AF-A0A1L5YC46-F1
#
_cell.length_a   1.000
_cell.length_b   1.000
_cell.length_c   1.000
_cell.angle_alpha   90.00
_cell.angle_beta   90.00
_cell.angle_gamma   90.00
#
_symmetry.space_group_name_H-M   'P 1'
#
loop_
_entity.id
_entity.type
_entity.pdbx_description
1 polymer ?
#
loop_
_entity_poly.entity_id
_entity_poly.type
_entity_poly.pdbx_seq_one_letter_code
_entity_poly.pdbx_strand_id
1 'polypeptide(L)' 'MQIINTLTVLALVVMSFALIVAVPVLYASSEDSGRSNRLILLGGFAWIALVLLNWGMSFFVI' A
#
# COMPACT_ATOMS: atom_id res chain seq x y z
N MET A 1 -12.90 0.90 -18.37
CA MET A 1 -11.75 0.64 -17.46
C MET A 1 -11.18 1.89 -16.80
N GLN A 2 -11.41 3.09 -17.35
CA GLN A 2 -10.82 4.33 -16.84
C GLN A 2 -11.20 4.68 -15.39
N ILE A 3 -12.48 4.52 -14.99
CA ILE A 3 -12.90 4.76 -13.60
C ILE A 3 -12.24 3.79 -12.60
N ILE A 4 -12.10 2.52 -12.98
CA ILE A 4 -11.44 1.51 -12.15
C ILE A 4 -9.97 1.88 -11.98
N ASN A 5 -9.30 2.29 -13.05
CA ASN A 5 -7.91 2.74 -13.00
C ASN A 5 -7.71 3.96 -12.09
N THR A 6 -8.60 4.95 -12.14
CA THR A 6 -8.55 6.10 -11.23
C THR A 6 -8.66 5.66 -9.77
N LEU A 7 -9.56 4.72 -9.46
CA LEU A 7 -9.71 4.20 -8.10
C LEU A 7 -8.50 3.37 -7.65
N THR A 8 -7.91 2.57 -8.53
CA THR A 8 -6.74 1.73 -8.19
C THR A 8 -5.49 2.56 -7.99
N VAL A 9 -5.32 3.64 -8.75
CA VAL A 9 -4.24 4.60 -8.55
C VAL A 9 -4.47 5.36 -7.25
N LEU A 10 -5.69 5.85 -6.99
CA LEU A 10 -6.03 6.51 -5.73
C LEU A 10 -5.75 5.62 -4.52
N ALA A 11 -6.17 4.36 -4.56
CA ALA A 11 -5.92 3.39 -3.50
C ALA A 11 -4.42 3.18 -3.27
N LEU A 12 -3.63 3.07 -4.34
CA LEU A 12 -2.17 2.94 -4.24
C LEU A 12 -1.53 4.19 -3.60
N VAL A 13 -1.97 5.39 -3.97
CA VAL A 13 -1.48 6.65 -3.38
C VAL A 13 -1.80 6.73 -1.90
N VAL A 14 -3.06 6.46 -1.51
CA VAL A 14 -3.48 6.48 -0.10
C VAL A 14 -2.72 5.44 0.72
N MET A 15 -2.56 4.23 0.20
CA MET A 15 -1.79 3.17 0.86
C MET A 15 -0.31 3.57 1.02
N SER A 16 0.27 4.18 -0.01
CA SER A 16 1.65 4.67 0.04
C SER A 16 1.82 5.74 1.11
N PHE A 17 0.90 6.70 1.18
CA PHE A 17 0.91 7.73 2.21
C PHE A 17 0.78 7.13 3.62
N ALA A 18 -0.13 6.17 3.80
CA ALA A 18 -0.29 5.46 5.06
C ALA A 18 1.01 4.75 5.47
N LEU A 19 1.70 4.06 4.55
CA LEU A 19 2.97 3.40 4.85
C LEU A 19 4.09 4.37 5.17
N ILE A 20 4.22 5.48 4.43
CA ILE A 20 5.22 6.53 4.67
C ILE A 20 5.12 7.07 6.10
N VAL A 21 3.90 7.22 6.62
CA VAL A 21 3.68 7.71 7.99
C VAL A 21 3.76 6.57 9.02
N ALA A 22 3.08 5.45 8.78
CA ALA A 22 2.93 4.39 9.77
C ALA A 22 4.25 3.63 10.03
N VAL A 23 5.04 3.33 9.00
CA VAL A 23 6.27 2.56 9.13
C VAL A 23 7.28 3.19 10.11
N PRO A 24 7.70 4.46 9.96
CA PRO A 24 8.64 5.07 10.91
C PRO A 24 8.06 5.18 12.33
N VAL A 25 6.75 5.48 12.45
CA VAL A 25 6.07 5.55 13.76
C VAL A 25 6.08 4.19 14.46
N LEU A 26 5.75 3.11 13.74
CA LEU A 26 5.72 1.75 14.28
C LEU A 26 7.12 1.26 14.67
N TYR A 27 8.15 1.59 13.89
CA TYR A 27 9.55 1.26 14.21
C TYR A 27 10.04 1.98 15.47
N ALA A 28 9.60 3.21 15.70
CA ALA A 28 9.99 4.00 16.87
C ALA A 28 9.11 3.72 18.11
N SER A 29 7.96 3.06 17.94
CA SER A 29 7.03 2.80 19.05
C SER A 29 7.61 1.81 20.06
N SER A 30 7.29 2.01 21.34
CA SER A 30 7.59 1.06 22.42
C SER A 30 6.53 -0.04 22.58
N GLU A 31 5.54 -0.11 21.68
CA GLU A 31 4.54 -1.17 21.66
C GLU A 31 5.14 -2.51 21.22
N ASP A 32 4.36 -3.59 21.31
CA ASP A 32 4.74 -4.94 20.87
C ASP A 32 5.31 -4.93 19.44
N SER A 33 6.63 -5.13 19.34
CA SER A 33 7.37 -5.13 18.08
C SER A 33 6.94 -6.27 17.15
N GLY A 34 6.46 -7.38 17.70
CA GLY A 34 5.93 -8.51 16.94
C GLY A 34 4.59 -8.19 16.27
N ARG A 35 3.74 -7.36 16.89
CA ARG A 35 2.52 -6.83 16.25
C ARG A 35 2.88 -5.80 15.18
N SER A 36 3.75 -4.86 15.49
CA SER A 36 4.20 -3.80 14.57
C SER A 36 4.84 -4.38 13.31
N ASN A 37 5.74 -5.35 13.45
CA ASN A 37 6.37 -6.01 12.30
C ASN A 37 5.36 -6.73 11.40
N ARG A 38 4.33 -7.38 11.98
CA ARG A 38 3.27 -8.03 11.21
C ARG A 38 2.42 -7.01 10.43
N LEU A 39 2.10 -5.87 11.04
CA LEU A 39 1.37 -4.80 10.37
C LEU A 39 2.18 -4.19 9.21
N ILE A 40 3.49 -3.97 9.40
CA ILE A 40 4.38 -3.49 8.34
C ILE A 40 4.44 -4.50 7.19
N LEU A 41 4.61 -5.79 7.48
CA LEU A 41 4.63 -6.85 6.46
C LEU A 41 3.32 -6.93 5.69
N LEU A 42 2.17 -6.92 6.39
CA LEU A 42 0.86 -6.95 5.77
C LEU A 42 0.65 -5.72 4.87
N GLY A 43 1.01 -4.54 5.36
CA GLY A 43 0.93 -3.30 4.60
C GLY A 43 1.83 -3.33 3.35
N GLY A 44 3.04 -3.86 3.47
CA GLY A 44 3.96 -4.07 2.34
C GLY A 44 3.38 -5.02 1.28
N PHE A 45 2.81 -6.16 1.69
CA PHE A 45 2.16 -7.09 0.77
C PHE A 45 0.97 -6.46 0.06
N ALA A 46 0.10 -5.75 0.79
CA ALA A 46 -1.04 -5.05 0.21
C ALA A 46 -0.59 -3.99 -0.80
N TRP A 47 0.48 -3.26 -0.51
CA TRP A 47 1.06 -2.28 -1.43
C TRP A 47 1.61 -2.92 -2.71
N ILE A 48 2.37 -4.01 -2.60
CA ILE A 48 2.89 -4.76 -3.77
C ILE A 48 1.72 -5.25 -4.64
N ALA A 49 0.67 -5.80 -4.03
CA ALA A 49 -0.52 -6.25 -4.76
C ALA A 49 -1.18 -5.09 -5.54
N LEU A 50 -1.28 -3.90 -4.94
CA LEU A 50 -1.81 -2.71 -5.60
C LEU A 50 -0.92 -2.24 -6.75
N VAL A 51 0.41 -2.32 -6.62
CA VAL A 51 1.34 -2.00 -7.72
C VAL A 51 1.13 -2.94 -8.90
N LEU A 52 1.11 -4.26 -8.65
CA LEU A 52 0.90 -5.26 -9.70
C LEU A 52 -0.48 -5.11 -10.37
N LEU A 53 -1.50 -4.77 -9.59
CA LEU A 53 -2.83 -4.49 -10.11
C LEU A 53 -2.82 -3.27 -11.03
N ASN A 54 -2.21 -2.15 -10.61
CA ASN A 54 -2.13 -0.94 -11.45
C ASN A 54 -1.29 -1.16 -12.71
N TRP A 55 -0.20 -1.93 -12.61
CA TRP A 55 0.55 -2.38 -13.78
C TRP A 55 -0.35 -3.16 -14.74
N GLY A 56 -1.13 -4.13 -14.25
CA GLY A 56 -2.12 -4.86 -15.04
C GLY A 56 -3.18 -3.95 -15.67
N MET A 57 -3.70 -2.97 -14.92
CA MET A 57 -4.69 -2.00 -15.42
C MET A 57 -4.16 -1.15 -16.59
N SER A 58 -2.85 -0.92 -16.64
CA SER A 58 -2.22 -0.11 -17.70
C SER A 58 -2.47 -0.69 -19.09
N PHE A 59 -2.54 -2.01 -19.24
CA PHE A 59 -2.83 -2.67 -20.53
C PHE A 59 -4.26 -2.46 -21.05
N PHE A 60 -5.19 -1.99 -20.21
CA PHE A 60 -6.61 -1.84 -20.56
C PHE A 60 -7.07 -0.39 -20.70
N VAL A 61 -6.17 0.58 -20.43
CA VAL A 61 -6.50 2.02 -20.38
C VAL A 61 -5.64 2.83 -21.33
N ILE A 62 -4.46 2.34 -21.69
CA ILE A 62 -3.65 2.85 -22.79
C ILE A 62 -4.33 2.48 -24.11
#